data_AF-A0A919NBK1-F1
#
_entry.id   AF-A0A919NBK1-F1
#
_cell.length_a   1.000
_cell.length_b   1.000
_cell.length_c   1.000
_cell.angle_alpha   90.00
_cell.angle_beta   90.00
_cell.angle_gamma   90.00
#
_symmetry.space_group_name_H-M   'P 1'
#
loop_
_entity.id
_entity.type
_entity.pdbx_description
1 polymer ?
#
loop_
_entity_poly.entity_id
_entity_poly.type
_entity_poly.pdbx_seq_one_letter_code
_entity_poly.pdbx_strand_id
1 'polypeptide(L)'
;MARRAEGGREVSHGWMGDISGRGRGKPTGMTDETIVAVRQASFAYAEAVRTTQRFFDRIEDPTDPAVLAEYAALAEQEKEANDTRLDAIAAAGFGVPSIDQTAS
;
A
#
# COMPACT_ATOMS: atom_id res chain seq x y z
N MET A 1 69.09 10.34 19.17
CA MET A 1 67.81 9.97 19.82
C MET A 1 67.20 11.22 20.46
N ALA A 2 65.87 11.27 20.53
CA ALA A 2 64.99 12.27 21.16
C ALA A 2 64.33 13.31 20.22
N ARG A 3 63.09 12.96 19.83
CA ARG A 3 62.00 13.79 19.32
C ARG A 3 61.16 14.29 20.51
N ARG A 4 60.77 15.58 20.53
CA ARG A 4 59.45 16.14 20.92
C ARG A 4 59.61 17.67 20.94
N ALA A 5 59.03 18.45 20.03
CA ALA A 5 57.60 18.72 19.76
C ALA A 5 56.93 19.59 20.85
N GLU A 6 57.22 20.89 20.78
CA GLU A 6 56.32 22.00 21.12
C GLU A 6 55.73 22.47 19.77
N GLY A 7 54.51 22.95 19.58
CA GLY A 7 53.45 23.45 20.44
C GLY A 7 52.56 24.30 19.53
N GLY A 8 51.26 24.36 19.80
CA GLY A 8 50.40 25.42 19.28
C GLY A 8 49.65 25.15 17.98
N ARG A 9 48.42 24.68 18.10
CA ARG A 9 47.26 25.47 17.65
C ARG A 9 45.98 24.99 18.31
N GLU A 10 45.56 25.80 19.26
CA GLU A 10 44.22 25.86 19.84
C GLU A 10 43.24 26.26 18.73
N VAL A 11 42.23 25.43 18.49
CA VAL A 11 41.07 25.79 17.69
C VAL A 11 39.90 25.91 18.65
N SER A 12 39.71 27.12 19.15
CA SER A 12 38.48 27.53 19.81
C SER A 12 37.36 27.54 18.76
N HIS A 13 36.39 26.65 18.90
CA HIS A 13 35.00 26.88 18.49
C HIS A 13 34.11 26.08 19.45
N GLY A 14 33.73 26.75 20.54
CA GLY A 14 32.56 26.36 21.29
C GLY A 14 31.32 26.64 20.45
N TRP A 15 30.62 25.57 20.08
CA TRP A 15 29.20 25.57 19.75
C TRP A 15 28.59 24.30 20.35
N MET A 16 28.43 24.35 21.66
CA MET A 16 27.49 23.48 22.37
C MET A 16 26.15 24.22 22.39
N GLY A 17 25.46 24.14 21.25
CA GLY A 17 24.04 24.47 21.15
C GLY A 17 23.27 23.16 21.30
N ASP A 18 22.63 23.01 22.45
CA ASP A 18 21.78 21.89 22.82
C ASP A 18 20.72 21.62 21.73
N ILE A 19 20.87 20.53 20.98
CA ILE A 19 19.82 20.02 20.08
C ILE A 19 19.03 18.93 20.82
N SER A 20 18.66 19.22 22.07
CA SER A 20 17.60 18.50 22.78
C SER A 20 16.27 18.82 22.12
N GLY A 21 15.98 18.11 21.04
CA GLY A 21 14.78 18.37 20.25
C GLY A 21 14.71 17.52 19.00
N ARG A 22 15.24 16.29 19.05
CA ARG A 22 14.96 15.27 18.04
C ARG A 22 13.51 14.83 18.18
N GLY A 23 12.59 15.71 17.83
CA GLY A 23 11.26 15.34 17.35
C GLY A 23 11.45 14.60 16.03
N ARG A 24 11.96 13.36 16.11
CA ARG A 24 11.58 12.34 15.14
C ARG A 24 10.07 12.29 15.27
N GLY A 25 9.36 13.03 14.42
CA GLY A 25 8.06 12.57 13.99
C GLY A 25 8.31 11.12 13.62
N LYS A 26 7.77 10.20 14.44
CA LYS A 26 7.74 8.81 14.00
C LYS A 26 7.14 8.90 12.61
N PRO A 27 7.77 8.38 11.53
CA PRO A 27 6.91 7.89 10.48
C PRO A 27 5.91 7.03 11.23
N THR A 28 4.62 7.36 11.15
CA THR A 28 3.57 6.43 11.55
C THR A 28 3.73 5.27 10.58
N GLY A 29 4.73 4.45 10.85
CA GLY A 29 5.28 3.48 9.95
C GLY A 29 4.23 2.42 9.87
N MET A 30 3.66 2.27 8.68
CA MET A 30 2.85 1.13 8.30
C MET A 30 3.44 -0.12 8.93
N THR A 31 2.64 -0.85 9.71
CA THR A 31 3.15 -2.08 10.31
C THR A 31 3.39 -3.10 9.20
N ASP A 32 4.35 -3.99 9.39
CA ASP A 32 4.60 -5.08 8.44
C ASP A 32 3.33 -5.91 8.18
N GLU A 33 2.49 -6.05 9.21
CA GLU A 33 1.18 -6.70 9.14
C GLU A 33 0.22 -5.97 8.19
N THR A 34 0.18 -4.63 8.22
CA THR A 34 -0.66 -3.84 7.30
C THR A 34 -0.21 -4.00 5.84
N ILE A 35 1.11 -4.04 5.59
CA ILE A 35 1.65 -4.31 4.24
C ILE A 35 1.24 -5.71 3.76
N VAL A 36 1.32 -6.72 4.65
CA VAL A 36 0.91 -8.09 4.34
C VAL A 36 -0.59 -8.15 4.03
N ALA A 37 -1.43 -7.49 4.82
CA ALA A 37 -2.88 -7.42 4.60
C ALA A 37 -3.23 -6.82 3.24
N VAL A 38 -2.59 -5.69 2.86
CA VAL A 38 -2.78 -5.08 1.54
C VAL A 38 -2.40 -6.04 0.42
N ARG A 39 -1.26 -6.74 0.55
CA ARG A 39 -0.82 -7.71 -0.47
C ARG A 39 -1.79 -8.88 -0.61
N GLN A 40 -2.26 -9.43 0.50
CA GLN A 40 -3.21 -10.54 0.50
C GLN A 40 -4.55 -10.13 -0.12
N ALA A 41 -5.11 -9.00 0.29
CA ALA A 41 -6.37 -8.50 -0.26
C ALA A 41 -6.23 -8.14 -1.76
N SER A 42 -5.09 -7.58 -2.17
CA SER A 42 -4.80 -7.32 -3.58
C SER A 42 -4.69 -8.60 -4.42
N PHE A 43 -4.07 -9.64 -3.86
CA PHE A 43 -3.99 -10.95 -4.51
C PHE A 43 -5.37 -11.59 -4.64
N ALA A 44 -6.19 -11.55 -3.58
CA ALA A 44 -7.54 -12.09 -3.59
C ALA A 44 -8.42 -11.40 -4.66
N TYR A 45 -8.38 -10.07 -4.74
CA TYR A 45 -9.07 -9.33 -5.80
C TYR A 45 -8.59 -9.72 -7.19
N ALA A 46 -7.27 -9.84 -7.40
CA ALA A 46 -6.72 -10.26 -8.70
C ALA A 46 -7.17 -11.68 -9.09
N GLU A 47 -7.27 -12.61 -8.14
CA GLU A 47 -7.77 -13.96 -8.39
C GLU A 47 -9.28 -13.98 -8.70
N ALA A 48 -10.08 -13.14 -8.04
CA ALA A 48 -11.50 -12.98 -8.36
C ALA A 48 -11.67 -12.50 -9.81
N VAL A 49 -10.96 -11.45 -10.22
CA VAL A 49 -10.97 -10.93 -11.60
C VAL A 49 -10.54 -12.00 -12.62
N ARG A 50 -9.48 -12.76 -12.33
CA ARG A 50 -9.03 -13.84 -13.22
C ARG A 50 -10.06 -14.96 -13.34
N THR A 51 -10.80 -15.24 -12.28
CA THR A 51 -11.85 -16.26 -12.28
C THR A 51 -12.96 -15.86 -13.24
N THR A 52 -13.40 -14.60 -13.19
CA THR A 52 -14.42 -14.07 -14.11
C THR A 52 -13.92 -14.00 -15.55
N GLN A 53 -12.66 -13.61 -15.78
CA GLN A 53 -12.06 -13.67 -17.11
C GLN A 53 -12.09 -15.09 -17.68
N ARG A 54 -11.66 -16.09 -16.91
CA ARG A 54 -11.71 -17.50 -17.31
C ARG A 54 -13.13 -18.02 -17.48
N PHE A 55 -14.12 -17.43 -16.81
CA PHE A 55 -15.52 -17.72 -17.08
C PHE A 55 -15.90 -17.24 -18.47
N PHE A 56 -15.62 -15.99 -18.82
CA PHE A 56 -15.88 -15.45 -20.17
C PHE A 56 -15.20 -16.23 -21.29
N ASP A 57 -13.97 -16.73 -21.08
CA ASP A 57 -13.25 -17.54 -22.06
C ASP A 57 -13.96 -18.87 -22.41
N ARG A 58 -14.93 -19.31 -21.59
CA ARG A 58 -15.63 -20.60 -21.74
C ARG A 58 -17.10 -20.47 -22.15
N ILE A 59 -17.62 -19.25 -22.31
CA ILE A 59 -19.04 -19.04 -22.64
C ILE A 59 -19.29 -19.32 -24.12
N GLU A 60 -20.29 -20.15 -24.41
CA GLU A 60 -20.78 -20.39 -25.77
C GLU A 60 -21.93 -19.44 -26.14
N ASP A 61 -22.85 -19.16 -25.20
CA ASP A 61 -23.97 -18.23 -25.36
C ASP A 61 -24.03 -17.21 -24.20
N PRO A 62 -23.67 -15.93 -24.43
CA PRO A 62 -23.70 -14.90 -23.39
C PRO A 62 -25.11 -14.45 -23.01
N THR A 63 -26.14 -14.93 -23.71
CA THR A 63 -27.55 -14.60 -23.43
C THR A 63 -28.29 -15.68 -22.64
N ASP A 64 -27.65 -16.82 -22.39
CA ASP A 64 -28.20 -17.89 -21.55
C ASP A 64 -28.44 -17.36 -20.13
N PRO A 65 -29.67 -17.45 -19.58
CA PRO A 65 -29.98 -17.05 -18.22
C PRO A 65 -29.08 -17.69 -17.15
N ALA A 66 -28.59 -18.91 -17.35
CA ALA A 66 -27.67 -19.56 -16.43
C ALA A 66 -26.29 -18.89 -16.43
N VAL A 67 -25.79 -18.50 -17.60
CA VAL A 67 -24.55 -17.73 -17.78
C VAL A 67 -24.67 -16.36 -17.11
N LEU A 68 -25.81 -15.68 -17.28
CA LEU A 68 -26.07 -14.40 -16.63
C LEU A 68 -26.11 -14.52 -15.09
N ALA A 69 -26.69 -15.60 -14.56
CA ALA A 69 -26.72 -15.86 -13.13
C ALA A 69 -25.33 -16.16 -12.55
N GLU A 70 -24.51 -16.97 -13.23
CA GLU A 70 -23.13 -17.24 -12.81
C GLU A 70 -22.27 -15.97 -12.87
N TYR A 71 -22.40 -15.17 -13.93
CA TYR A 71 -21.74 -13.87 -14.02
C TYR A 71 -22.11 -12.95 -12.85
N ALA A 72 -23.40 -12.85 -12.51
CA ALA A 72 -23.84 -12.02 -11.40
C ALA A 72 -23.21 -12.43 -10.06
N ALA A 73 -23.06 -13.74 -9.82
CA ALA A 73 -22.39 -14.25 -8.63
C ALA A 73 -20.88 -13.92 -8.62
N LEU A 74 -20.20 -14.08 -9.75
CA LEU A 74 -18.79 -13.73 -9.90
C LEU A 74 -18.54 -12.23 -9.74
N ALA A 75 -19.43 -11.39 -10.29
CA ALA A 75 -19.36 -9.94 -10.16
C ALA A 75 -19.53 -9.48 -8.70
N GLU A 76 -20.42 -10.10 -7.92
CA GLU A 76 -20.54 -9.78 -6.49
C GLU A 76 -19.29 -10.22 -5.72
N GLN A 77 -18.72 -11.39 -6.03
CA GLN A 77 -17.48 -11.84 -5.42
C GLN A 77 -16.30 -10.91 -5.73
N GLU A 78 -16.19 -10.41 -6.96
CA GLU A 78 -15.18 -9.40 -7.31
C GLU A 78 -15.34 -8.11 -6.53
N LYS A 79 -16.59 -7.65 -6.37
CA LYS A 79 -16.91 -6.45 -5.61
C LYS A 79 -16.53 -6.61 -4.13
N GLU A 80 -16.91 -7.71 -3.49
CA GLU A 80 -16.54 -8.00 -2.09
C GLU A 80 -15.00 -8.05 -1.90
N ALA A 81 -14.29 -8.69 -2.83
CA ALA A 81 -12.83 -8.76 -2.80
C ALA A 81 -12.20 -7.37 -3.03
N ASN A 82 -12.79 -6.57 -3.90
CA ASN A 82 -12.36 -5.19 -4.13
C ASN A 82 -12.57 -4.33 -2.89
N ASP A 83 -13.74 -4.39 -2.25
CA ASP A 83 -14.04 -3.62 -1.04
C ASP A 83 -13.05 -3.97 0.08
N THR A 84 -12.79 -5.27 0.28
CA THR A 84 -11.77 -5.75 1.23
C THR A 84 -10.38 -5.18 0.92
N ARG A 85 -10.02 -5.12 -0.37
CA ARG A 85 -8.74 -4.53 -0.83
C ARG A 85 -8.69 -3.04 -0.54
N LEU A 86 -9.78 -2.30 -0.80
CA LEU A 86 -9.84 -0.86 -0.55
C LEU A 86 -9.75 -0.55 0.95
N ASP A 87 -10.44 -1.34 1.79
CA ASP A 87 -10.36 -1.23 3.24
C ASP A 87 -8.93 -1.46 3.76
N ALA A 88 -8.23 -2.47 3.24
CA ALA A 88 -6.83 -2.71 3.60
C ALA A 88 -5.90 -1.57 3.18
N ILE A 89 -6.12 -0.98 2.00
CA ILE A 89 -5.34 0.16 1.49
C ILE A 89 -5.62 1.41 2.35
N ALA A 90 -6.88 1.67 2.71
CA ALA A 90 -7.28 2.76 3.58
C ALA A 90 -6.69 2.61 5.00
N ALA A 91 -6.74 1.40 5.57
CA ALA A 91 -6.11 1.09 6.86
C ALA A 91 -4.59 1.29 6.83
N ALA A 92 -3.97 1.13 5.66
CA ALA A 92 -2.55 1.43 5.42
C ALA A 92 -2.24 2.94 5.32
N GLY A 93 -3.25 3.80 5.41
CA GLY A 93 -3.10 5.25 5.32
C GLY A 93 -2.93 5.77 3.89
N PHE A 94 -3.18 4.93 2.88
CA PHE A 94 -3.22 5.38 1.49
C PHE A 94 -4.62 5.86 1.13
N GLY A 95 -4.71 7.02 0.46
CA GLY A 95 -5.94 7.45 -0.18
C GLY A 95 -6.18 6.63 -1.44
N VAL A 96 -7.36 6.01 -1.54
CA VAL A 96 -7.85 5.44 -2.80
C VAL A 96 -8.52 6.58 -3.57
N PRO A 97 -8.07 6.92 -4.79
CA PRO A 97 -8.78 7.86 -5.62
C PRO A 97 -10.21 7.34 -5.87
N SER A 98 -11.22 8.02 -5.33
CA SER A 98 -12.59 7.80 -5.74
C SER A 98 -12.75 8.39 -7.14
N ILE A 99 -13.31 7.62 -8.07
CA ILE A 99 -13.79 8.19 -9.33
C ILE A 99 -15.07 8.94 -8.97
N ASP A 100 -14.95 10.23 -8.72
CA ASP A 100 -16.10 11.11 -8.61
C ASP A 100 -16.80 11.08 -9.98
N GLN A 101 -18.09 10.72 -10.03
CA GLN A 101 -18.86 10.57 -11.27
C GLN A 101 -19.24 11.94 -11.88
N THR A 102 -18.31 12.89 -11.88
CA THR A 102 -18.45 14.20 -12.53
C THR A 102 -17.89 14.15 -13.95
N ALA A 103 -18.35 13.18 -14.73
CA ALA A 103 -18.38 13.29 -16.19
C ALA A 103 -19.84 13.59 -16.57
N SER A 104 -20.22 14.87 -16.44
CA SER A 104 -21.39 15.44 -17.13
C SER A 104 -21.16 15.52 -18.63
#